data_AF-A0A2N8ET78-F1
#
_entry.id   AF-A0A2N8ET78-F1
#
_cell.length_a   1.000
_cell.length_b   1.000
_cell.length_c   1.000
_cell.angle_alpha   90.00
_cell.angle_beta   90.00
_cell.angle_gamma   90.00
#
_symmetry.space_group_name_H-M   'P 1'
#
loop_
_entity.id
_entity.type
_entity.pdbx_description
1 polymer ?
#
loop_
_entity_poly.entity_id
_entity_poly.type
_entity_poly.pdbx_seq_one_letter_code
_entity_poly.pdbx_strand_id
1 'polypeptide(L)'
;MEKAAVLIIALLAIGGCASQPEQALVRDPQVAIIPSGPTNQYPPGTVIVIATPGFPWAAKDVASVLSANAIAPDLSLFAARNLALYNKNVIGLVEVNVDVDNFFESVSAVCRDVETKKVWQETRVLNFTGGRDRLARDMVGGLVTKVTGKPCP
;
A
#
# COMPACT_ATOMS: atom_id res chain seq x y z
N MET A 1 -34.71 67.66 -22.42
CA MET A 1 -35.80 67.50 -21.42
C MET A 1 -35.41 66.28 -20.59
N GLU A 2 -35.21 66.29 -19.28
CA GLU A 2 -35.11 67.34 -18.24
C GLU A 2 -34.24 66.77 -17.06
N LYS A 3 -33.46 67.57 -16.32
CA LYS A 3 -33.74 68.11 -14.95
C LYS A 3 -34.44 67.12 -14.00
N ALA A 4 -34.08 66.91 -12.72
CA ALA A 4 -33.01 67.37 -11.81
C ALA A 4 -32.90 66.29 -10.69
N ALA A 5 -31.82 66.03 -9.91
CA ALA A 5 -30.77 66.83 -9.27
C ALA A 5 -31.15 67.51 -7.92
N VAL A 6 -31.10 66.73 -6.82
CA VAL A 6 -30.99 67.10 -5.39
C VAL A 6 -30.36 65.87 -4.67
N LEU A 7 -29.31 65.84 -3.82
CA LEU A 7 -28.38 66.80 -3.17
C LEU A 7 -28.65 67.15 -1.67
N ILE A 8 -27.57 67.23 -0.86
CA ILE A 8 -27.47 67.75 0.54
C ILE A 8 -27.99 66.83 1.67
N ILE A 9 -27.37 66.68 2.88
CA ILE A 9 -25.96 66.66 3.38
C ILE A 9 -25.96 66.35 4.90
N ALA A 10 -24.79 66.04 5.50
CA ALA A 10 -24.47 66.14 6.95
C ALA A 10 -25.11 65.14 7.96
N LEU A 11 -24.56 64.92 9.18
CA LEU A 11 -23.16 64.76 9.69
C LEU A 11 -23.22 64.48 11.22
N LEU A 12 -22.19 63.82 11.79
CA LEU A 12 -21.92 63.67 13.24
C LEU A 12 -22.97 62.83 14.04
N ALA A 13 -22.75 62.26 15.23
CA ALA A 13 -21.58 61.74 15.99
C ALA A 13 -22.17 60.97 17.23
N ILE A 14 -21.50 60.49 18.30
CA ILE A 14 -20.12 60.58 18.83
C ILE A 14 -19.79 59.27 19.61
N GLY A 15 -18.58 58.72 19.46
CA GLY A 15 -17.91 57.89 20.48
C GLY A 15 -18.32 56.41 20.63
N GLY A 16 -17.54 55.67 21.43
CA GLY A 16 -17.78 54.25 21.74
C GLY A 16 -16.52 53.37 21.83
N CYS A 17 -15.60 53.65 22.76
CA CYS A 17 -14.43 52.78 22.97
C CYS A 17 -14.84 51.43 23.59
N ALA A 18 -14.61 50.34 22.88
CA ALA A 18 -14.77 48.97 23.41
C ALA A 18 -13.59 48.09 22.93
N SER A 19 -12.42 48.28 23.56
CA SER A 19 -11.25 47.44 23.33
C SER A 19 -11.50 46.02 23.87
N GLN A 20 -11.86 45.09 23.00
CA GLN A 20 -11.85 43.67 23.33
C GLN A 20 -10.40 43.24 23.66
N PRO A 21 -10.15 42.54 24.77
CA PRO A 21 -8.82 42.02 25.06
C PRO A 21 -8.51 40.89 24.08
N GLU A 22 -7.55 41.13 23.19
CA GLU A 22 -7.04 40.11 22.28
C GLU A 22 -6.31 39.05 23.10
N GLN A 23 -7.01 37.95 23.40
CA GLN A 23 -6.43 36.80 24.10
C GLN A 23 -5.41 36.14 23.18
N ALA A 24 -4.15 36.54 23.32
CA ALA A 24 -3.01 35.89 22.70
C ALA A 24 -2.98 34.43 23.15
N LEU A 25 -3.56 33.55 22.33
CA LEU A 25 -3.58 32.11 22.56
C LEU A 25 -2.16 31.60 22.36
N VAL A 26 -1.39 31.59 23.46
CA VAL A 26 -0.09 30.92 23.55
C VAL A 26 -0.34 29.43 23.38
N ARG A 27 -0.38 29.00 22.11
CA ARG A 27 -0.29 27.60 21.74
C ARG A 27 1.14 27.19 22.03
N ASP A 28 1.36 26.60 23.21
CA ASP A 28 2.57 25.83 23.46
C ASP A 28 2.85 24.95 22.23
N PRO A 29 4.06 25.00 21.67
CA PRO A 29 4.51 23.95 20.78
C PRO A 29 4.73 22.70 21.63
N GLN A 30 3.62 22.03 21.96
CA GLN A 30 3.57 20.62 22.32
C GLN A 30 4.13 19.87 21.10
N VAL A 31 5.46 19.80 21.03
CA VAL A 31 6.20 19.00 20.05
C VAL A 31 5.85 17.56 20.39
N ALA A 32 4.78 17.07 19.78
CA ALA A 32 4.39 15.68 19.86
C ALA A 32 5.57 14.85 19.38
N ILE A 33 6.26 14.21 20.32
CA ILE A 33 7.38 13.32 20.02
C ILE A 33 6.75 12.10 19.33
N ILE A 34 6.65 12.17 18.00
CA ILE A 34 6.21 11.06 17.16
C ILE A 34 7.12 9.88 17.51
N PRO A 35 6.60 8.75 18.02
CA PRO A 35 7.43 7.67 18.53
C PRO A 35 8.29 7.09 17.40
N SER A 36 9.56 7.46 17.41
CA SER A 36 10.51 7.25 16.33
C SER A 36 11.12 5.85 16.35
N GLY A 37 10.28 4.84 16.07
CA GLY A 37 10.76 3.48 15.88
C GLY A 37 9.63 2.50 15.53
N PRO A 38 9.68 1.80 14.39
CA PRO A 38 8.88 0.61 14.20
C PRO A 38 9.39 -0.49 15.15
N THR A 39 8.71 -0.70 16.27
CA THR A 39 8.81 -1.93 17.07
C THR A 39 8.64 -3.10 16.11
N ASN A 40 9.57 -4.07 16.11
CA ASN A 40 9.71 -5.00 14.98
C ASN A 40 8.45 -5.86 14.78
N GLN A 41 7.58 -5.45 13.84
CA GLN A 41 6.21 -5.98 13.71
C GLN A 41 6.13 -7.42 13.18
N TYR A 42 7.25 -7.94 12.69
CA TYR A 42 7.33 -9.22 11.99
C TYR A 42 8.22 -10.20 12.76
N PRO A 43 7.84 -11.48 12.93
CA PRO A 43 8.70 -12.50 13.52
C PRO A 43 10.03 -12.64 12.76
N PRO A 44 11.15 -12.98 13.42
CA PRO A 44 12.39 -13.35 12.71
C PRO A 44 12.13 -14.47 11.70
N GLY A 45 12.75 -14.35 10.51
CA GLY A 45 12.53 -15.30 9.43
C GLY A 45 11.19 -15.12 8.70
N THR A 46 10.68 -13.88 8.61
CA THR A 46 9.47 -13.56 7.85
C THR A 46 9.76 -13.46 6.35
N VAL A 47 8.89 -14.06 5.54
CA VAL A 47 8.87 -13.87 4.08
C VAL A 47 7.63 -13.07 3.70
N ILE A 48 7.82 -11.94 3.01
CA ILE A 48 6.70 -11.12 2.53
C ILE A 48 6.20 -11.69 1.20
N VAL A 49 4.89 -11.90 1.06
CA VAL A 49 4.25 -12.33 -0.18
C VAL A 49 3.28 -11.23 -0.63
N ILE A 50 3.37 -10.84 -1.90
CA ILE A 50 2.50 -9.82 -2.51
C ILE A 50 2.02 -10.30 -3.88
N ALA A 51 0.94 -9.72 -4.40
CA ALA A 51 0.38 -10.09 -5.70
C ALA A 51 0.07 -8.88 -6.58
N THR A 52 -0.17 -9.11 -7.88
CA THR A 52 -0.72 -8.09 -8.79
C THR A 52 -1.97 -7.43 -8.19
N PRO A 53 -2.10 -6.08 -8.25
CA PRO A 53 -3.32 -5.40 -7.86
C PRO A 53 -4.58 -6.00 -8.51
N GLY A 54 -5.66 -6.12 -7.74
CA GLY A 54 -6.87 -6.86 -8.14
C GLY A 54 -6.87 -8.34 -7.75
N PHE A 55 -5.71 -8.94 -7.46
CA PHE A 55 -5.58 -10.34 -7.03
C PHE A 55 -4.92 -10.53 -5.65
N PRO A 56 -5.21 -9.72 -4.60
CA PRO A 56 -4.53 -9.80 -3.30
C PRO A 56 -4.78 -11.13 -2.55
N TRP A 57 -5.79 -11.90 -2.96
CA TRP A 57 -6.03 -13.25 -2.45
C TRP A 57 -4.93 -14.24 -2.90
N ALA A 58 -4.35 -14.07 -4.10
CA ALA A 58 -3.31 -14.98 -4.61
C ALA A 58 -2.03 -14.95 -3.76
N ALA A 59 -1.71 -13.80 -3.14
CA ALA A 59 -0.62 -13.71 -2.18
C ALA A 59 -0.89 -14.53 -0.92
N LYS A 60 -2.14 -14.55 -0.43
CA LYS A 60 -2.55 -15.32 0.76
C LYS A 60 -2.50 -16.82 0.49
N ASP A 61 -3.02 -17.24 -0.67
CA ASP A 61 -2.99 -18.65 -1.10
C ASP A 61 -1.55 -19.16 -1.23
N VAL A 62 -0.65 -18.38 -1.86
CA VAL A 62 0.78 -18.72 -1.98
C VAL A 62 1.48 -18.71 -0.62
N ALA A 63 1.25 -17.70 0.24
CA ALA A 63 1.83 -17.65 1.58
C ALA A 63 1.44 -18.89 2.42
N SER A 64 0.20 -19.37 2.29
CA SER A 64 -0.33 -20.49 3.07
C SER A 64 0.39 -21.84 2.86
N VAL A 65 1.21 -21.98 1.81
CA VAL A 65 1.88 -23.24 1.46
C VAL A 65 3.42 -23.16 1.44
N LEU A 66 4.03 -22.00 1.68
CA LEU A 66 5.49 -21.87 1.75
C LEU A 66 6.03 -22.46 3.06
N SER A 67 7.31 -22.85 3.08
CA SER A 67 7.97 -23.47 4.25
C SER A 67 8.60 -22.50 5.26
N ALA A 68 8.41 -21.19 5.07
CA ALA A 68 8.91 -20.13 5.95
C ALA A 68 7.75 -19.46 6.74
N ASN A 69 8.05 -18.46 7.58
CA ASN A 69 7.02 -17.60 8.19
C ASN A 69 6.48 -16.62 7.13
N ALA A 70 5.81 -17.16 6.11
CA ALA A 70 5.29 -16.40 4.99
C ALA A 70 4.00 -15.67 5.35
N ILE A 71 3.92 -14.39 5.02
CA ILE A 71 2.74 -13.55 5.26
C ILE A 71 2.36 -12.75 4.03
N ALA A 72 1.07 -12.47 3.87
CA ALA A 72 0.53 -11.70 2.76
C ALA A 72 -0.12 -10.38 3.23
N PRO A 73 0.69 -9.36 3.59
CA PRO A 73 0.20 -8.04 3.96
C PRO A 73 -0.27 -7.27 2.72
N ASP A 74 -1.23 -6.38 2.90
CA ASP A 74 -1.76 -5.54 1.82
C ASP A 74 -0.81 -4.36 1.56
N LEU A 75 0.22 -4.60 0.75
CA LEU A 75 1.32 -3.67 0.46
C LEU A 75 1.57 -3.56 -1.05
N SER A 76 1.97 -2.36 -1.50
CA SER A 76 2.50 -2.17 -2.84
C SER A 76 3.90 -2.81 -2.97
N LEU A 77 4.31 -3.14 -4.20
CA LEU A 77 5.64 -3.68 -4.51
C LEU A 77 6.79 -2.82 -3.95
N PHE A 78 6.65 -1.50 -3.99
CA PHE A 78 7.62 -0.57 -3.42
C PHE A 78 7.66 -0.65 -1.88
N ALA A 79 6.50 -0.69 -1.22
CA ALA A 79 6.44 -0.79 0.23
C ALA A 79 6.98 -2.14 0.74
N ALA A 80 6.66 -3.24 0.04
CA ALA A 80 7.15 -4.58 0.37
C ALA A 80 8.67 -4.74 0.17
N ARG A 81 9.24 -4.15 -0.91
CA ARG A 81 10.70 -4.13 -1.12
C ARG A 81 11.41 -3.28 -0.07
N ASN A 82 10.90 -2.10 0.25
CA ASN A 82 11.45 -1.28 1.35
C ASN A 82 11.36 -2.01 2.70
N LEU A 83 10.26 -2.72 2.96
CA LEU A 83 10.12 -3.52 4.17
C LEU A 83 11.16 -4.65 4.24
N ALA A 84 11.40 -5.37 3.15
CA ALA A 84 12.45 -6.40 3.09
C ALA A 84 13.87 -5.83 3.23
N LEU A 85 14.14 -4.65 2.66
CA LEU A 85 15.46 -3.99 2.75
C LEU A 85 15.77 -3.44 4.15
N TYR A 86 14.76 -2.91 4.86
CA TYR A 86 14.97 -2.18 6.12
C TYR A 86 14.51 -2.92 7.38
N ASN A 87 13.76 -4.02 7.28
CA ASN A 87 13.37 -4.83 8.43
C ASN A 87 14.22 -6.10 8.56
N LYS A 88 15.16 -6.11 9.52
CA LYS A 88 16.06 -7.23 9.83
C LYS A 88 15.38 -8.57 10.19
N ASN A 89 14.07 -8.60 10.43
CA ASN A 89 13.32 -9.84 10.69
C ASN A 89 12.69 -10.41 9.40
N VAL A 90 12.59 -9.61 8.34
CA VAL A 90 12.24 -10.06 6.99
C VAL A 90 13.50 -10.57 6.30
N ILE A 91 13.38 -11.70 5.61
CA ILE A 91 14.49 -12.44 4.99
C ILE A 91 14.33 -12.60 3.46
N GLY A 92 13.09 -12.58 2.97
CA GLY A 92 12.78 -12.70 1.55
C GLY A 92 11.45 -12.07 1.14
N LEU A 93 11.27 -11.95 -0.18
CA LEU A 93 10.10 -11.39 -0.85
C LEU A 93 9.63 -12.33 -1.97
N VAL A 94 8.33 -12.64 -2.03
CA VAL A 94 7.70 -13.40 -3.12
C VAL A 94 6.73 -12.50 -3.89
N GLU A 95 7.04 -12.25 -5.15
CA GLU A 95 6.21 -11.48 -6.09
C GLU A 95 5.30 -12.45 -6.89
N VAL A 96 3.99 -12.44 -6.61
CA VAL A 96 2.97 -13.27 -7.28
C VAL A 96 2.30 -12.47 -8.41
N ASN A 97 2.86 -12.57 -9.61
CA ASN A 97 2.33 -11.89 -10.78
C ASN A 97 1.21 -12.73 -11.40
N VAL A 98 -0.01 -12.22 -11.36
CA VAL A 98 -1.19 -12.73 -12.10
C VAL A 98 -1.42 -11.85 -13.33
N ASP A 99 -1.51 -12.46 -14.50
CA ASP A 99 -1.78 -11.83 -15.80
C ASP A 99 -2.85 -12.63 -16.55
N VAL A 100 -4.02 -12.03 -16.75
CA VAL A 100 -5.23 -12.68 -17.30
C VAL A 100 -5.95 -11.78 -18.30
N ASP A 101 -5.28 -10.73 -18.77
CA ASP A 101 -5.80 -9.76 -19.74
C ASP A 101 -5.00 -9.79 -21.08
N ASN A 102 -4.02 -10.70 -21.20
CA ASN A 102 -3.14 -10.90 -22.36
C ASN A 102 -3.44 -12.21 -23.14
N PHE A 103 -2.97 -12.30 -24.39
CA PHE A 103 -3.21 -13.44 -25.31
C PHE A 103 -2.66 -14.81 -24.83
N PHE A 104 -1.74 -14.79 -23.87
CA PHE A 104 -1.31 -15.98 -23.13
C PHE A 104 -1.42 -15.66 -21.65
N GLU A 105 -2.49 -16.14 -21.01
CA GLU A 105 -2.72 -15.87 -19.59
C GLU A 105 -1.67 -16.63 -18.76
N SER A 106 -1.07 -15.94 -17.79
CA SER A 106 0.02 -16.48 -17.00
C SER A 106 -0.09 -16.14 -15.52
N VAL A 107 0.51 -16.99 -14.70
CA VAL A 107 0.76 -16.68 -13.30
C VAL A 107 2.17 -17.10 -12.95
N SER A 108 2.86 -16.30 -12.16
CA SER A 108 4.17 -16.67 -11.63
C SER A 108 4.37 -16.21 -10.19
N ALA A 109 5.14 -16.98 -9.43
CA ALA A 109 5.70 -16.58 -8.15
C ALA A 109 7.22 -16.47 -8.30
N VAL A 110 7.78 -15.33 -7.91
CA VAL A 110 9.22 -15.06 -7.95
C VAL A 110 9.71 -14.79 -6.53
N CYS A 111 10.46 -15.73 -5.96
CA CYS A 111 11.14 -15.52 -4.68
C CYS A 111 12.45 -14.74 -4.89
N ARG A 112 12.69 -13.79 -4.00
CA ARG A 112 13.90 -12.98 -3.90
C ARG A 112 14.40 -12.92 -2.47
N ASP A 113 15.71 -12.73 -2.30
CA ASP A 113 16.30 -12.30 -1.04
C ASP A 113 16.06 -10.79 -0.78
N VAL A 114 16.51 -10.31 0.39
CA VAL A 114 16.48 -8.88 0.74
C VAL A 114 17.27 -7.98 -0.24
N GLU A 115 18.27 -8.52 -0.93
CA GLU A 115 19.03 -7.80 -1.97
C GLU A 115 18.32 -7.81 -3.34
N THR A 116 17.09 -8.33 -3.41
CA THR A 116 16.22 -8.49 -4.59
C THR A 116 16.71 -9.49 -5.64
N LYS A 117 17.78 -10.25 -5.36
CA LYS A 117 18.30 -11.30 -6.26
C LYS A 117 17.27 -12.43 -6.38
N LYS A 118 17.05 -12.93 -7.59
CA LYS A 118 16.07 -13.99 -7.84
C LYS A 118 16.62 -15.34 -7.36
N VAL A 119 15.92 -15.95 -6.40
CA VAL A 119 16.27 -17.24 -5.79
C VAL A 119 15.63 -18.38 -6.59
N TRP A 120 14.33 -18.26 -6.84
CA TRP A 120 13.60 -19.15 -7.75
C TRP A 120 12.43 -18.41 -8.39
N GLN A 121 11.90 -19.01 -9.46
CA GLN A 121 10.68 -18.58 -10.12
C GLN A 121 9.89 -19.81 -10.55
N GLU A 122 8.62 -19.84 -10.21
CA GLU A 122 7.66 -20.77 -10.80
C GLU A 122 6.69 -19.99 -11.68
N THR A 123 6.44 -20.51 -12.88
CA THR A 123 5.45 -19.96 -13.81
C THR A 123 4.47 -21.07 -14.22
N ARG A 124 3.20 -20.71 -14.43
CA ARG A 124 2.29 -21.41 -15.33
C ARG A 124 1.81 -20.44 -16.40
N VAL A 125 1.58 -20.98 -17.59
CA VAL A 125 0.89 -20.31 -18.69
C VAL A 125 -0.28 -21.23 -19.05
N LEU A 126 -1.46 -20.66 -19.27
CA LEU A 126 -2.57 -21.32 -19.93
C LEU A 126 -2.94 -20.54 -21.19
N ASN A 127 -3.84 -21.10 -21.98
CA ASN A 127 -4.62 -20.38 -22.97
C ASN A 127 -6.02 -20.99 -22.87
N PHE A 128 -6.98 -20.24 -22.30
CA PHE A 128 -8.27 -20.84 -21.92
C PHE A 128 -9.42 -19.83 -21.94
N THR A 129 -10.43 -20.10 -22.78
CA THR A 129 -11.64 -19.29 -22.88
C THR A 129 -12.53 -19.43 -21.63
N GLY A 130 -12.50 -18.43 -20.75
CA GLY A 130 -13.29 -18.41 -19.53
C GLY A 130 -13.44 -17.01 -18.90
N GLY A 131 -14.16 -16.95 -17.78
CA GLY A 131 -14.27 -15.71 -16.99
C GLY A 131 -12.99 -15.44 -16.20
N ARG A 132 -12.51 -14.19 -16.24
CA ARG A 132 -11.21 -13.75 -15.69
C ARG A 132 -10.88 -14.28 -14.30
N ASP A 133 -11.78 -14.09 -13.34
CA ASP A 133 -11.59 -14.51 -11.95
C ASP A 133 -11.51 -16.03 -11.78
N ARG A 134 -12.21 -16.80 -12.62
CA ARG A 134 -12.08 -18.26 -12.62
C ARG A 134 -10.73 -18.69 -13.15
N LEU A 135 -10.31 -18.12 -14.29
CA LEU A 135 -9.01 -18.44 -14.89
C LEU A 135 -7.85 -18.07 -13.96
N ALA A 136 -7.92 -16.92 -13.29
CA ALA A 136 -6.97 -16.54 -12.26
C ALA A 136 -6.91 -17.57 -11.12
N ARG A 137 -8.05 -18.07 -10.62
CA ARG A 137 -8.10 -19.08 -9.55
C ARG A 137 -7.56 -20.45 -10.00
N ASP A 138 -7.96 -20.92 -11.17
CA ASP A 138 -7.52 -22.20 -11.73
C ASP A 138 -5.99 -22.17 -11.98
N MET A 139 -5.45 -21.03 -12.45
CA MET A 139 -4.00 -20.81 -12.56
C MET A 139 -3.29 -20.73 -11.21
N VAL A 140 -3.80 -19.96 -10.24
CA VAL A 140 -3.19 -19.78 -8.91
C VAL A 140 -3.18 -21.09 -8.13
N GLY A 141 -4.24 -21.91 -8.17
CA GLY A 141 -4.22 -23.26 -7.58
C GLY A 141 -3.14 -24.16 -8.21
N GLY A 142 -2.96 -24.04 -9.53
CA GLY A 142 -1.85 -24.65 -10.24
C GLY A 142 -0.46 -24.12 -9.81
N LEU A 143 -0.34 -22.84 -9.46
CA LEU A 143 0.91 -22.27 -8.96
C LEU A 143 1.20 -22.68 -7.50
N VAL A 144 0.18 -22.64 -6.64
CA VAL A 144 0.22 -23.10 -5.24
C VAL A 144 0.82 -24.50 -5.17
N THR A 145 0.28 -25.46 -5.94
CA THR A 145 0.82 -26.84 -6.02
C THR A 145 2.27 -26.96 -6.51
N LYS A 146 2.82 -25.94 -7.19
CA LYS A 146 4.26 -25.88 -7.56
C LYS A 146 5.13 -25.26 -6.47
N VAL A 147 4.60 -24.35 -5.65
CA VAL A 147 5.36 -23.61 -4.62
C VAL A 147 5.24 -24.20 -3.21
N THR A 148 4.32 -25.15 -2.99
CA THR A 148 4.19 -25.88 -1.72
C THR A 148 5.55 -26.37 -1.20
N GLY A 149 5.89 -25.97 0.02
CA GLY A 149 7.13 -26.34 0.71
C GLY A 149 8.41 -25.71 0.17
N LYS A 150 8.38 -24.89 -0.89
CA LYS A 150 9.59 -24.24 -1.42
C LYS A 150 10.17 -23.25 -0.39
N PRO A 151 11.47 -23.34 -0.07
CA PRO A 151 12.13 -22.36 0.78
C PRO A 151 12.26 -21.04 0.02
N CYS A 152 11.98 -19.93 0.69
CA CYS A 152 12.46 -18.60 0.29
C CYS A 152 13.41 -18.13 1.41
N PRO A 153 14.56 -17.48 1.10
CA PRO A 153 15.63 -17.22 2.08
C PRO A 153 15.21 -16.36 3.26
#